data_AF-A0A350P4V0-F1
#
_entry.id   AF-A0A350P4V0-F1
#
_cell.length_a   1.000
_cell.length_b   1.000
_cell.length_c   1.000
_cell.angle_alpha   90.00
_cell.angle_beta   90.00
_cell.angle_gamma   90.00
#
_symmetry.space_group_name_H-M   'P 1'
#
loop_
_entity.id
_entity.type
_entity.pdbx_description
1 polymer ?
#
loop_
_entity_poly.entity_id
_entity_poly.type
_entity_poly.pdbx_seq_one_letter_code
_entity_poly.pdbx_strand_id
1 'polypeptide(L)' 'MSRHFDQAEGLCEEKDEATKGFVFNQTMLRIAEPKRSLDFYTRVMGMTLLKRLD' A
#
# COMPACT_ATOMS: atom_id res chain seq x y z
N MET A 1 4.55 22.52 3.67
CA MET A 1 3.36 21.98 2.99
C MET A 1 2.69 21.03 3.95
N SER A 2 1.36 21.08 4.09
CA SER A 2 0.63 20.08 4.90
C SER A 2 0.86 18.69 4.30
N ARG A 3 0.91 17.67 5.16
CA ARG A 3 0.95 16.27 4.72
C ARG A 3 -0.39 15.77 4.19
N HIS A 4 -1.46 16.52 4.40
CA HIS A 4 -2.82 16.15 4.02
C HIS A 4 -3.22 16.89 2.74
N PHE A 5 -3.96 16.20 1.87
CA PHE A 5 -4.46 16.77 0.61
C PHE A 5 -5.73 17.62 0.78
N ASP A 6 -6.38 17.54 1.95
CA ASP A 6 -7.60 18.26 2.30
C ASP A 6 -7.59 18.68 3.78
N GLN A 7 -8.44 19.63 4.16
CA GLN A 7 -8.54 20.15 5.53
C GLN A 7 -9.78 19.61 6.25
N ALA A 8 -9.57 19.11 7.48
CA ALA A 8 -10.63 18.63 8.36
C ALA A 8 -10.24 18.85 9.82
N GLU A 9 -11.24 18.89 10.71
CA GLU A 9 -11.01 18.97 12.15
C GLU A 9 -10.33 17.69 12.67
N GLY A 10 -9.34 17.84 13.56
CA GLY A 10 -8.63 16.71 14.18
C GLY A 10 -7.43 16.17 13.40
N LEU A 11 -7.04 16.78 12.28
CA LEU A 11 -5.83 16.39 11.55
C LEU A 11 -4.55 16.72 12.33
N CYS A 12 -3.61 15.77 12.39
CA CYS A 12 -2.29 15.96 12.97
C CYS A 12 -1.23 16.07 11.87
N GLU A 13 -0.42 17.13 11.91
CA GLU A 13 0.64 17.38 10.93
C GLU A 13 1.94 16.64 11.28
N GLU A 14 2.19 16.41 12.56
CA GLU A 14 3.45 15.87 13.06
C GLU A 14 3.42 14.34 13.17
N LYS A 15 4.59 13.72 12.98
CA LYS A 15 4.81 12.28 13.22
C LYS A 15 5.73 12.14 14.41
N ASP A 16 5.53 11.09 15.19
CA ASP A 16 6.42 10.78 16.31
C ASP A 16 7.83 10.40 15.80
N GLU A 17 8.88 11.00 16.37
CA GLU A 17 10.27 10.76 15.99
C GLU A 17 10.69 9.28 16.16
N ALA A 18 10.07 8.54 17.07
CA ALA A 18 10.34 7.11 17.25
C ALA A 18 9.95 6.27 16.01
N THR A 19 9.05 6.78 15.18
CA THR A 19 8.58 6.10 13.95
C THR A 19 9.34 6.54 12.70
N LYS A 20 10.38 7.36 12.86
CA LYS A 20 11.17 7.88 11.75
C LYS A 20 11.85 6.75 10.98
N GLY A 21 11.63 6.73 9.66
CA GLY A 21 12.16 5.71 8.76
C GLY A 21 11.24 4.50 8.54
N PHE A 22 10.11 4.40 9.25
CA PHE A 22 9.13 3.37 8.95
C PHE A 22 8.46 3.65 7.60
N VAL A 23 8.27 2.58 6.83
CA VAL A 23 7.61 2.63 5.51
C VAL A 23 6.46 1.64 5.48
N PHE A 24 5.35 2.06 4.86
CA PHE A 24 4.22 1.17 4.62
C PHE A 24 4.53 0.27 3.42
N ASN A 25 5.10 -0.91 3.70
CA ASN A 25 5.75 -1.72 2.68
C ASN A 25 4.78 -2.57 1.84
N GLN A 26 3.69 -3.07 2.44
CA GLN A 26 2.77 -3.98 1.75
C GLN A 26 1.35 -3.91 2.30
N THR A 27 0.38 -4.19 1.44
CA THR A 27 -0.99 -4.52 1.81
C THR A 27 -1.25 -5.97 1.40
N MET A 28 -1.78 -6.78 2.31
CA MET A 28 -2.06 -8.20 2.04
C MET A 28 -3.57 -8.43 1.96
N LEU A 29 -4.00 -9.06 0.87
CA LEU A 29 -5.39 -9.44 0.64
C LEU A 29 -5.45 -10.96 0.38
N ARG A 30 -6.42 -11.63 1.01
CA ARG A 30 -6.73 -13.02 0.66
C ARG A 30 -7.47 -13.02 -0.67
N ILE A 31 -7.05 -13.92 -1.57
CA ILE A 31 -7.64 -14.07 -2.89
C ILE A 31 -8.22 -15.47 -3.04
N ALA A 32 -9.40 -15.56 -3.65
CA ALA A 32 -10.07 -16.84 -3.85
C ALA A 32 -9.39 -17.70 -4.93
N GLU A 33 -8.93 -17.08 -6.02
CA GLU A 33 -8.31 -17.78 -7.14
C GLU A 33 -7.04 -17.04 -7.61
N PRO A 34 -5.83 -17.62 -7.38
CA PRO A 34 -4.57 -16.94 -7.68
C PRO A 34 -4.38 -16.60 -9.16
N LYS A 35 -4.79 -17.49 -10.08
CA LYS A 35 -4.58 -17.29 -11.52
C LYS A 35 -5.33 -16.07 -12.06
N ARG A 36 -6.62 -15.92 -11.72
CA ARG A 36 -7.42 -14.75 -12.09
C ARG A 36 -6.86 -13.44 -11.53
N SER A 37 -6.40 -13.48 -10.29
CA SER A 37 -5.86 -12.30 -9.60
C SER A 37 -4.52 -11.87 -10.19
N LEU A 38 -3.63 -12.83 -10.50
CA LEU A 38 -2.35 -12.55 -11.12
C LEU A 38 -2.52 -11.95 -12.52
N ASP A 39 -3.44 -12.46 -13.35
CA ASP A 39 -3.77 -11.84 -14.65
C ASP A 39 -4.27 -10.40 -14.46
N PHE A 40 -5.19 -10.17 -13.53
CA PHE A 40 -5.70 -8.83 -13.25
C PHE A 40 -4.59 -7.85 -12.84
N TYR A 41 -3.78 -8.19 -11.83
CA TYR A 41 -2.74 -7.29 -11.33
C TYR A 41 -1.66 -7.02 -12.38
N THR A 42 -1.27 -8.02 -13.18
CA THR A 42 -0.21 -7.86 -14.18
C THR A 42 -0.69 -7.20 -15.47
N ARG A 43 -1.83 -7.63 -16.04
CA ARG A 43 -2.34 -7.15 -17.32
C ARG A 43 -3.15 -5.86 -17.19
N VAL A 44 -3.99 -5.73 -16.16
CA VAL A 44 -4.91 -4.58 -16.02
C VAL A 44 -4.26 -3.46 -15.20
N MET A 45 -3.62 -3.79 -14.08
CA MET A 45 -2.97 -2.78 -13.22
C MET A 45 -1.50 -2.52 -13.56
N GLY A 46 -0.90 -3.29 -14.49
CA GLY A 46 0.49 -3.10 -14.90
C GLY A 46 1.52 -3.41 -13.81
N MET A 47 1.16 -4.23 -12.82
CA MET A 47 2.05 -4.60 -11.71
C MET A 47 2.95 -5.80 -12.09
N THR A 48 4.03 -5.99 -11.34
CA THR A 48 4.98 -7.09 -11.53
C THR A 48 4.98 -8.01 -10.31
N LEU A 49 4.92 -9.33 -10.52
CA LEU A 49 5.09 -10.30 -9.46
C LEU A 49 6.54 -10.31 -8.96
N LEU A 50 6.77 -9.81 -7.75
CA LEU A 50 8.13 -9.69 -7.19
C LEU A 50 8.67 -10.99 -6.59
N LYS A 51 7.82 -11.74 -5.87
CA LYS A 51 8.21 -12.97 -5.19
C LYS A 51 7.02 -13.90 -5.07
N ARG A 52 7.25 -15.19 -5.28
CA ARG A 52 6.35 -16.27 -4.88
C ARG A 52 6.96 -16.98 -3.69
N LEU A 53 6.18 -17.17 -2.63
CA LEU A 53 6.58 -17.93 -1.45
C LEU A 53 5.89 -19.28 -1.59
N ASP A 54 6.70 -20.30 -1.80
CA ASP A 54 6.28 -21.69 -1.97
C ASP A 54 6.37 -22.41 -0.62
#